data_AF-A0A942D3D5-F1
#
_entry.id   AF-A0A942D3D5-F1
#
_cell.length_a   1.000
_cell.length_b   1.000
_cell.length_c   1.000
_cell.angle_alpha   90.00
_cell.angle_beta   90.00
_cell.angle_gamma   90.00
#
_symmetry.space_group_name_H-M   'P 1'
#
loop_
_entity.id
_entity.type
_entity.pdbx_description
1 polymer ?
#
loop_
_entity_poly.entity_id
_entity_poly.type
_entity_poly.pdbx_seq_one_letter_code
_entity_poly.pdbx_strand_id
1 'polypeptide(L)' 'MNVELLYFDGCPNHEALPALLAELFAEHGVEADLELRRVESIEEAEHERFLGSPTVR' A
#
# COMPACT_ATOMS: atom_id res chain seq x y z
N MET A 1 2.25 -13.09 -6.84
CA MET A 1 2.34 -11.68 -7.31
C MET A 1 2.83 -10.84 -6.14
N ASN A 2 3.58 -9.75 -6.34
CA ASN A 2 3.93 -8.85 -5.24
C ASN A 2 3.12 -7.56 -5.40
N VAL A 3 2.41 -7.17 -4.34
CA VAL A 3 1.63 -5.94 -4.27
C VAL A 3 2.21 -5.10 -3.15
N GLU A 4 2.53 -3.85 -3.44
CA GLU A 4 3.04 -2.91 -2.44
C GLU A 4 1.96 -1.89 -2.08
N LEU A 5 1.80 -1.63 -0.79
CA LEU A 5 0.99 -0.54 -0.28
C LEU A 5 1.91 0.52 0.34
N LEU A 6 2.01 1.65 -0.35
CA LEU A 6 2.77 2.82 0.07
C LEU A 6 1.89 3.77 0.90
N TYR A 7 2.42 4.22 2.03
CA TYR A 7 1.70 5.10 2.93
C TYR A 7 2.61 6.10 3.67
N PHE A 8 2.06 7.25 4.04
CA PHE A 8 2.66 8.15 5.03
C PHE A 8 2.14 7.83 6.43
N ASP A 9 3.00 7.98 7.43
CA ASP A 9 2.60 7.86 8.83
C ASP A 9 1.54 8.92 9.20
N GLY A 10 0.56 8.51 9.99
CA GLY A 10 -0.59 9.36 10.35
C GLY A 10 -1.64 9.53 9.24
N CYS A 11 -1.57 8.79 8.13
CA CYS A 11 -2.65 8.76 7.14
C CYS A 11 -3.85 7.93 7.68
N PRO A 12 -5.03 8.51 7.94
CA PRO A 12 -6.13 7.76 8.58
C PRO A 12 -6.64 6.59 7.73
N ASN A 13 -6.43 6.64 6.40
CA ASN A 13 -6.97 5.65 5.47
C ASN A 13 -6.04 4.45 5.21
N HIS A 14 -4.78 4.46 5.69
CA HIS A 14 -3.85 3.36 5.40
C HIS A 14 -4.06 2.13 6.31
N GLU A 15 -4.63 2.29 7.50
CA GLU A 15 -4.74 1.21 8.49
C GLU A 15 -5.75 0.12 8.09
N ALA A 16 -6.85 0.51 7.43
CA ALA A 16 -7.90 -0.42 7.03
C ALA A 16 -7.63 -1.11 5.68
N LEU A 17 -6.76 -0.53 4.86
CA LEU A 17 -6.56 -0.96 3.47
C LEU A 17 -5.89 -2.34 3.32
N PRO A 18 -4.94 -2.77 4.18
CA PRO A 18 -4.34 -4.10 4.10
C PRO A 18 -5.37 -5.22 4.27
N ALA A 19 -6.30 -5.06 5.22
CA ALA A 19 -7.36 -6.04 5.46
C ALA A 19 -8.29 -6.16 4.24
N LEU A 20 -8.68 -5.02 3.66
CA LEU A 20 -9.51 -5.00 2.44
C LEU A 20 -8.81 -5.67 1.25
N LEU A 21 -7.50 -5.43 1.05
CA LEU A 21 -6.74 -6.07 -0.02
C LEU A 21 -6.64 -7.58 0.18
N ALA A 22 -6.41 -8.04 1.41
CA ALA A 22 -6.38 -9.46 1.73
C ALA A 22 -7.72 -10.15 1.45
N GLU A 23 -8.84 -9.51 1.82
CA GLU A 23 -10.19 -10.00 1.50
C GLU A 23 -10.42 -10.10 -0.01
N LEU A 24 -10.05 -9.05 -0.76
CA LEU A 24 -10.19 -9.04 -2.23
C LEU A 24 -9.35 -10.13 -2.90
N PHE A 25 -8.12 -10.35 -2.44
CA PHE A 25 -7.26 -11.40 -2.96
C PHE A 25 -7.86 -12.79 -2.71
N ALA A 26 -8.37 -13.03 -1.50
CA ALA A 26 -9.04 -14.29 -1.18
C ALA A 26 -10.31 -14.50 -2.00
N GLU A 27 -11.15 -13.46 -2.16
CA GLU A 27 -12.40 -13.52 -2.92
C GLU A 27 -12.16 -13.88 -4.39
N HIS A 28 -11.08 -13.37 -4.98
CA HIS A 28 -10.77 -13.56 -6.40
C HIS A 28 -9.74 -14.67 -6.66
N GLY A 29 -9.31 -15.39 -5.62
CA GLY A 29 -8.30 -16.46 -5.73
C GLY A 29 -6.93 -15.95 -6.22
N VAL A 30 -6.57 -14.71 -5.88
CA VAL A 30 -5.30 -14.09 -6.25
C VAL A 30 -4.25 -14.45 -5.21
N GLU A 31 -3.20 -15.15 -5.64
CA GLU A 31 -2.01 -15.39 -4.82
C GLU A 31 -1.05 -14.19 -4.93
N ALA A 32 -1.18 -13.25 -3.99
CA ALA A 32 -0.32 -12.09 -3.88
C ALA A 32 0.26 -11.92 -2.48
N ASP A 33 1.54 -11.61 -2.41
CA ASP A 33 2.22 -11.13 -1.22
C ASP A 33 1.98 -9.62 -1.11
N LEU A 34 1.50 -9.16 0.04
CA LEU A 34 1.28 -7.73 0.31
C LEU A 34 2.42 -7.18 1.17
N GLU A 35 3.17 -6.23 0.63
CA GLU A 35 4.23 -5.52 1.33
C GLU A 35 3.77 -4.12 1.75
N LEU A 36 3.89 -3.81 3.04
CA LEU A 36 3.61 -2.48 3.57
C LEU A 36 4.88 -1.65 3.57
N ARG A 37 4.88 -0.55 2.80
CA ARG A 37 6.02 0.36 2.71
C ARG A 37 5.65 1.75 3.20
N ARG A 38 6.26 2.13 4.31
CA ARG A 38 6.18 3.49 4.82
C ARG A 38 7.10 4.38 3.98
N VAL A 39 6.55 5.48 3.48
CA VAL A 39 7.31 6.58 2.89
C VAL A 39 7.60 7.59 4.00
N GLU A 40 8.87 7.93 4.21
CA GLU A 40 9.30 8.74 5.35
C GLU A 40 9.61 10.19 4.98
N SER A 41 9.79 10.49 3.70
CA SER A 41 10.11 11.85 3.24
C SER A 41 9.52 12.19 1.87
N ILE A 42 9.57 13.48 1.51
CA ILE A 42 9.14 13.97 0.19
C ILE A 42 10.10 13.47 -0.89
N GLU A 43 11.40 13.42 -0.61
CA GLU A 43 12.40 12.90 -1.54
C GLU A 43 12.18 11.42 -1.85
N GLU A 44 11.81 10.62 -0.85
CA GLU A 44 11.42 9.23 -1.06
C GLU A 44 10.12 9.14 -1.86
N ALA A 45 9.13 10.01 -1.57
CA ALA A 45 7.89 10.06 -2.33
C ALA A 45 8.13 10.35 -3.83
N GLU A 46 9.03 11.28 -4.15
CA GLU A 46 9.42 11.58 -5.53
C GLU A 46 10.10 10.38 -6.20
N HIS A 47 11.05 9.73 -5.51
CA HIS A 47 11.74 8.54 -6.01
C HIS A 47 10.76 7.39 -6.31
N GLU A 48 9.81 7.17 -5.40
CA GLU A 48 8.79 6.12 -5.53
C GLU A 48 7.63 6.50 -6.46
N ARG A 49 7.63 7.72 -7.01
CA ARG A 49 6.52 8.32 -7.78
C ARG A 49 5.19 8.26 -7.02
N PHE A 50 5.27 8.44 -5.72
CA PHE A 50 4.17 8.40 -4.78
C PHE A 50 3.42 9.72 -4.78
N LEU A 51 2.25 9.75 -5.43
CA LEU A 51 1.42 10.96 -5.57
C LEU A 51 0.55 11.23 -4.33
N GLY A 52 0.44 10.28 -3.41
CA GLY A 52 -0.31 10.44 -2.17
C GLY A 52 -0.63 9.14 -1.44
N SER A 53 -0.89 9.26 -0.15
CA SER A 53 -1.22 8.13 0.72
C SER A 53 -2.73 7.87 0.76
N PRO A 54 -3.19 6.61 0.75
CA PRO A 54 -2.45 5.39 0.38
C PRO A 54 -2.32 5.19 -1.13
N THR A 55 -1.27 4.50 -1.60
CA THR A 55 -1.10 4.07 -3.00
C THR A 55 -0.81 2.57 -3.07
N VAL A 56 -1.52 1.83 -3.92
CA VAL A 56 -1.31 0.40 -4.18
C VAL A 56 -0.65 0.23 -5.55
N ARG A 57 0.37 -0.62 -5.66
CA ARG A 57 1.06 -0.94 -6.92
C ARG A 57 1.42 -2.40 -7.06
#